data_AF-A0A850F7A4-F1
#
_entry.id   AF-A0A850F7A4-F1
#
_cell.length_a   1.000
_cell.length_b   1.000
_cell.length_c   1.000
_cell.angle_alpha   90.00
_cell.angle_beta   90.00
_cell.angle_gamma   90.00
#
_symmetry.space_group_name_H-M   'P 1'
#
loop_
_entity.id
_entity.type
_entity.pdbx_description
1 polymer ?
#
loop_
_entity_poly.entity_id
_entity_poly.type
_entity_poly.pdbx_seq_one_letter_code
_entity_poly.pdbx_strand_id
1 'polypeptide(L)'
;MSMEIVEKDQKIAFVDSFSDAVLSYEYEQAGFTINLLKRSVLLFNHNMKKNVMSSTLRKNMNSIFIYSYSNIREINYSLPDCRSDDAEICIMTDDVLNPVWTFRVPSHAHYICEKWMEVFNNRIFFDP
;
A
#
# COMPACT_ATOMS: atom_id res chain seq x y z
N MET A 1 25.67 -12.43 -6.95
CA MET A 1 25.08 -13.02 -5.73
C MET A 1 24.22 -11.94 -5.09
N SER A 2 22.88 -11.99 -5.21
CA SER A 2 21.93 -11.39 -4.23
C SER A 2 20.47 -11.19 -4.69
N MET A 3 20.10 -11.27 -5.97
CA MET A 3 18.70 -10.95 -6.35
C MET A 3 17.68 -12.03 -5.93
N GLU A 4 18.03 -13.31 -5.99
CA GLU A 4 17.14 -14.42 -5.59
C GLU A 4 16.90 -14.52 -4.08
N ILE A 5 17.86 -14.09 -3.26
CA ILE A 5 17.75 -14.15 -1.80
C ILE A 5 16.74 -13.10 -1.32
N VAL A 6 16.84 -11.87 -1.86
CA VAL A 6 15.92 -10.76 -1.52
C VAL A 6 14.48 -11.05 -1.96
N GLU A 7 14.27 -11.55 -3.17
CA GLU A 7 12.92 -11.89 -3.66
C GLU A 7 12.28 -13.05 -2.87
N LYS A 8 13.07 -14.07 -2.50
CA LYS A 8 12.58 -15.18 -1.69
C LYS A 8 12.21 -14.73 -0.29
N ASP A 9 13.02 -13.88 0.32
CA ASP A 9 12.75 -13.31 1.65
C ASP A 9 11.52 -12.38 1.62
N GLN A 10 11.35 -11.60 0.55
CA GLN A 10 10.13 -10.80 0.31
C GLN A 10 8.90 -11.69 0.10
N LYS A 11 9.01 -12.80 -0.62
CA LYS A 11 7.90 -13.72 -0.87
C LYS A 11 7.50 -14.50 0.39
N ILE A 12 8.47 -14.87 1.24
CA ILE A 12 8.18 -15.46 2.54
C ILE A 12 7.48 -14.41 3.40
N ALA A 13 8.05 -13.22 3.53
CA ALA A 13 7.45 -12.11 4.29
C ALA A 13 6.06 -11.68 3.77
N PHE A 14 5.79 -11.86 2.48
CA PHE A 14 4.47 -11.67 1.87
C PHE A 14 3.44 -12.63 2.46
N VAL A 15 3.66 -13.95 2.39
CA VAL A 15 2.74 -14.97 2.95
C VAL A 15 2.53 -14.76 4.44
N ASP A 16 3.62 -14.45 5.13
CA ASP A 16 3.70 -14.20 6.56
C ASP A 16 3.05 -12.87 7.01
N SER A 17 2.76 -11.95 6.08
CA SER A 17 2.10 -10.68 6.40
C SER A 17 0.59 -10.84 6.57
N PHE A 18 0.00 -11.87 5.96
CA PHE A 18 -1.45 -12.10 5.96
C PHE A 18 -1.97 -12.82 7.21
N SER A 19 -1.13 -13.58 7.94
CA SER A 19 -1.56 -14.29 9.15
C SER A 19 -2.01 -13.37 10.28
N ASP A 20 -1.39 -12.19 10.36
CA ASP A 20 -1.58 -11.21 11.45
C ASP A 20 -1.99 -9.83 10.93
N ALA A 21 -2.61 -9.81 9.73
CA ALA A 21 -3.08 -8.59 9.11
C ALA A 21 -4.26 -7.99 9.89
N VAL A 22 -4.17 -6.72 10.27
CA VAL A 22 -5.31 -5.99 10.87
C VAL A 22 -6.22 -5.39 9.79
N LEU A 23 -5.65 -5.09 8.62
CA LEU A 23 -6.35 -4.56 7.47
C LEU A 23 -5.63 -4.97 6.20
N SER A 24 -6.36 -5.52 5.24
CA SER A 24 -5.88 -5.77 3.88
C SER A 24 -6.88 -5.22 2.88
N TYR A 25 -6.36 -4.80 1.74
CA TYR A 25 -7.14 -4.23 0.66
C TYR A 25 -6.52 -4.60 -0.67
N GLU A 26 -7.34 -4.98 -1.64
CA GLU A 26 -6.92 -5.21 -3.02
C GLU A 26 -8.02 -4.74 -3.97
N TYR A 27 -7.62 -4.01 -5.01
CA TYR A 27 -8.48 -3.65 -6.13
C TYR A 27 -7.65 -3.50 -7.39
N GLU A 28 -8.18 -4.01 -8.50
CA GLU A 28 -7.46 -4.05 -9.79
C GLU A 28 -6.02 -4.58 -9.67
N GLN A 29 -5.78 -5.63 -8.87
CA GLN A 29 -4.46 -6.24 -8.65
C GLN A 29 -3.41 -5.32 -8.00
N ALA A 30 -3.84 -4.23 -7.36
CA ALA A 30 -3.00 -3.38 -6.52
C ALA A 30 -3.61 -3.27 -5.13
N GLY A 31 -2.78 -3.13 -4.11
CA GLY A 31 -3.27 -3.16 -2.75
C GLY A 31 -2.20 -3.11 -1.69
N PHE A 32 -2.64 -3.38 -0.48
CA PHE A 32 -1.81 -3.33 0.70
C PHE A 32 -2.27 -4.32 1.79
N THR A 33 -1.38 -4.55 2.75
CA THR A 33 -1.68 -5.26 4.00
C THR A 33 -0.95 -4.59 5.16
N ILE A 34 -1.66 -4.22 6.23
CA ILE A 34 -1.08 -3.73 7.49
C ILE A 34 -0.93 -4.89 8.46
N ASN A 35 0.28 -5.09 8.96
CA ASN A 35 0.58 -6.06 10.02
C ASN A 35 1.04 -5.34 11.29
N LEU A 36 0.22 -5.39 12.35
CA LEU A 36 0.52 -4.71 13.62
C LEU A 36 1.68 -5.39 14.37
N LEU A 37 1.72 -6.72 14.39
CA LEU A 37 2.74 -7.47 15.14
C LEU A 37 4.13 -7.27 14.57
N LYS A 38 4.25 -7.29 13.24
CA LYS A 38 5.50 -7.08 12.51
C LYS A 38 5.82 -5.60 12.29
N ARG A 39 4.92 -4.71 12.71
CA ARG A 39 5.01 -3.25 12.53
C ARG A 39 5.37 -2.88 11.09
N SER A 40 4.69 -3.50 10.14
CA SER A 40 5.00 -3.36 8.71
C SER A 40 3.76 -3.21 7.84
N VAL A 41 3.97 -2.60 6.67
CA VAL A 41 3.00 -2.47 5.61
C VAL A 41 3.56 -3.14 4.36
N LEU A 42 2.84 -4.12 3.84
CA LEU A 42 3.06 -4.66 2.52
C LEU A 42 2.30 -3.79 1.51
N LEU A 43 2.98 -3.33 0.47
CA LEU A 43 2.41 -2.61 -0.66
C LEU A 43 2.71 -3.38 -1.95
N PHE A 44 1.71 -3.59 -2.79
CA PHE A 44 1.88 -4.30 -4.04
C PHE A 44 1.05 -3.71 -5.17
N ASN A 45 1.56 -3.83 -6.38
CA ASN A 45 0.84 -3.48 -7.60
C ASN A 45 1.29 -4.43 -8.71
N HIS A 46 0.41 -5.36 -9.05
CA HIS A 46 0.61 -6.37 -10.09
C HIS A 46 0.01 -5.96 -11.44
N ASN A 47 -0.46 -4.71 -11.59
CA ASN A 47 -0.98 -4.26 -12.88
C ASN A 47 0.10 -4.32 -13.96
N MET A 48 -0.08 -5.23 -14.91
CA MET A 48 0.78 -5.42 -16.07
C MET A 48 0.30 -4.65 -17.31
N LYS A 49 -0.87 -3.97 -17.24
CA LYS A 49 -1.53 -3.40 -18.42
C LYS A 49 -0.91 -2.07 -18.88
N LYS A 50 -0.42 -2.15 -20.11
CA LYS A 50 0.02 -1.10 -21.03
C LYS A 50 -1.15 -0.17 -21.43
N ASN A 51 -0.94 1.14 -21.27
CA ASN A 51 -1.43 2.28 -22.09
C ASN A 51 -2.10 3.42 -21.28
N VAL A 52 -1.54 4.62 -21.49
CA VAL A 52 -2.06 6.00 -21.28
C VAL A 52 -1.70 6.73 -19.96
N MET A 53 -0.74 7.65 -20.13
CA MET A 53 -0.46 8.96 -19.51
C MET A 53 0.30 9.15 -18.18
N SER A 54 1.34 9.99 -18.35
CA SER A 54 2.31 10.59 -17.42
C SER A 54 3.47 9.69 -16.94
N SER A 55 4.68 10.10 -17.30
CA SER A 55 5.96 9.58 -16.81
C SER A 55 6.14 9.71 -15.29
N THR A 56 5.23 10.42 -14.61
CA THR A 56 5.24 10.66 -13.16
C THR A 56 4.60 9.51 -12.36
N LEU A 57 3.62 8.79 -12.94
CA LEU A 57 2.91 7.66 -12.32
C LEU A 57 3.62 6.30 -12.52
N ARG A 58 4.82 6.30 -13.10
CA ARG A 58 5.56 5.09 -13.52
C ARG A 58 6.16 4.27 -12.37
N LYS A 59 6.03 4.73 -11.13
CA LYS A 59 6.69 4.10 -9.98
C LYS A 59 5.79 2.97 -9.46
N ASN A 60 6.39 1.81 -9.18
CA ASN A 60 5.76 0.66 -8.53
C ASN A 60 4.93 -0.31 -9.42
N MET A 61 5.09 -0.31 -10.75
CA MET A 61 4.42 -1.32 -11.59
C MET A 61 5.05 -2.71 -11.41
N ASN A 62 4.24 -3.76 -11.35
CA ASN A 62 4.66 -5.14 -11.04
C ASN A 62 5.64 -5.21 -9.84
N SER A 63 5.32 -4.47 -8.78
CA SER A 63 6.19 -4.29 -7.61
C SER A 63 5.51 -4.79 -6.36
N ILE A 64 6.31 -5.35 -5.45
CA ILE A 64 5.90 -5.80 -4.12
C ILE A 64 6.98 -5.34 -3.15
N PHE A 65 6.61 -4.56 -2.13
CA PHE A 65 7.53 -4.07 -1.13
C PHE A 65 6.92 -4.14 0.25
N ILE A 66 7.76 -4.43 1.24
CA ILE A 66 7.39 -4.41 2.65
C ILE A 66 8.15 -3.27 3.31
N TYR A 67 7.41 -2.33 3.87
CA TYR A 67 7.93 -1.18 4.59
C TYR A 67 7.72 -1.36 6.08
N SER A 68 8.75 -1.06 6.90
CA SER A 68 8.52 -0.83 8.32
C SER A 68 7.67 0.43 8.49
N TYR A 69 6.91 0.54 9.57
CA TYR A 69 6.17 1.78 9.87
C TYR A 69 7.07 3.01 9.92
N SER A 70 8.33 2.87 10.31
CA SER A 70 9.32 3.96 10.29
C SER A 70 9.63 4.49 8.89
N ASN A 71 9.37 3.70 7.84
CA ASN A 71 9.56 4.08 6.45
C ASN A 71 8.35 4.80 5.85
N ILE A 72 7.19 4.75 6.50
CA ILE A 72 5.98 5.45 6.07
C ILE A 72 6.06 6.89 6.57
N ARG A 73 5.99 7.86 5.64
CA ARG A 73 6.11 9.29 5.95
C ARG A 73 4.76 9.95 6.11
N GLU A 74 3.87 9.67 5.18
CA GLU A 74 2.57 10.32 5.10
C GLU A 74 1.59 9.38 4.41
N ILE A 75 0.34 9.41 4.86
CA ILE A 75 -0.77 8.76 4.17
C ILE A 75 -1.86 9.80 3.98
N ASN A 76 -2.36 9.89 2.76
CA ASN A 76 -3.46 10.75 2.38
C ASN A 76 -4.53 9.92 1.67
N TYR A 77 -5.76 10.41 1.70
CA TYR A 77 -6.85 9.84 0.91
C TYR A 77 -7.77 10.92 0.34
N SER A 78 -8.40 10.62 -0.79
CA SER A 78 -9.51 11.39 -1.32
C SER A 78 -10.84 10.70 -1.01
N LEU A 79 -11.89 11.48 -0.83
CA LEU A 79 -13.26 10.96 -0.78
C LEU A 79 -13.87 10.99 -2.19
N PRO A 80 -14.79 10.05 -2.51
CA PRO A 80 -15.48 10.09 -3.80
C PRO A 80 -16.27 11.39 -3.95
N ASP A 81 -16.10 12.12 -5.06
CA ASP A 81 -16.96 13.26 -5.43
C ASP A 81 -18.19 12.76 -6.23
N CYS A 82 -19.24 13.59 -6.32
CA CYS A 82 -20.52 13.38 -7.01
C CYS A 82 -20.41 12.92 -8.47
N ARG A 83 -19.21 12.95 -9.06
CA ARG A 83 -18.94 12.73 -10.49
C ARG A 83 -18.50 11.30 -10.85
N SER A 84 -18.64 10.33 -9.94
CA SER A 84 -18.33 8.92 -10.17
C SER A 84 -16.84 8.57 -10.19
N ASP A 85 -16.01 9.32 -9.46
CA ASP A 85 -14.59 8.99 -9.34
C ASP A 85 -14.34 8.11 -8.10
N ASP A 86 -13.59 7.03 -8.31
CA ASP A 86 -13.05 6.21 -7.23
C ASP A 86 -12.26 7.11 -6.27
N ALA A 87 -12.35 6.83 -4.96
CA ALA A 87 -11.44 7.39 -3.99
C ALA A 87 -10.00 6.90 -4.27
N GLU A 88 -9.01 7.59 -3.71
CA GLU A 88 -7.61 7.18 -3.81
C GLU A 88 -6.97 7.20 -2.44
N ILE A 89 -6.12 6.21 -2.15
CA ILE A 89 -5.20 6.20 -1.02
C ILE A 89 -3.81 6.43 -1.58
N CYS A 90 -3.11 7.44 -1.04
CA CYS A 90 -1.74 7.79 -1.38
C CYS A 90 -0.85 7.56 -0.16
N ILE A 91 0.19 6.74 -0.33
CA ILE A 91 1.17 6.42 0.72
C ILE A 91 2.54 6.90 0.29
N MET A 92 3.12 7.81 1.06
CA MET A 92 4.46 8.32 0.85
C MET A 92 5.45 7.57 1.73
N THR A 93 6.54 7.10 1.14
CA THR A 93 7.59 6.34 1.82
C THR A 93 8.92 7.08 1.73
N ASP A 94 9.91 6.64 2.53
CA ASP A 94 11.29 7.11 2.40
C ASP A 94 12.11 6.38 1.31
N ASP A 95 11.47 5.49 0.55
CA ASP A 95 12.10 4.76 -0.55
C ASP A 95 12.36 5.68 -1.74
N VAL A 96 13.62 5.77 -2.15
CA VAL A 96 14.04 6.58 -3.30
C VAL A 96 13.46 6.04 -4.62
N LEU A 97 13.28 4.72 -4.72
CA LEU A 97 12.77 4.06 -5.93
C LEU A 97 11.25 4.16 -6.02
N ASN A 98 10.55 3.96 -4.89
CA ASN A 98 9.09 3.91 -4.80
C ASN A 98 8.56 4.86 -3.71
N PRO A 99 8.80 6.18 -3.83
CA PRO A 99 8.49 7.15 -2.78
C PRO A 99 7.00 7.40 -2.59
N VAL A 100 6.16 7.00 -3.56
CA VAL A 100 4.71 7.25 -3.54
C VAL A 100 3.99 6.04 -4.11
N TRP A 101 3.00 5.54 -3.39
CA TRP A 101 2.08 4.48 -3.81
C TRP A 101 0.65 5.01 -3.87
N THR A 102 -0.04 4.80 -4.98
CA THR A 102 -1.44 5.22 -5.16
C THR A 102 -2.31 4.00 -5.40
N PHE A 103 -3.38 3.87 -4.61
CA PHE A 103 -4.36 2.80 -4.71
C PHE A 103 -5.74 3.40 -4.95
N ARG A 104 -6.40 2.96 -6.03
CA ARG A 104 -7.79 3.32 -6.29
C ARG A 104 -8.68 2.54 -5.33
N VAL A 105 -9.69 3.21 -4.79
CA VAL A 105 -10.70 2.69 -3.87
C VAL A 105 -12.07 2.96 -4.47
N PRO A 106 -12.82 1.93 -4.90
CA PRO A 106 -14.10 2.18 -5.53
C PRO A 106 -15.07 2.82 -4.54
N SER A 107 -15.97 3.65 -5.04
CA SER A 107 -16.86 4.49 -4.21
C SER A 107 -17.65 3.72 -3.13
N HIS A 108 -18.02 2.46 -3.40
CA HIS A 108 -18.71 1.58 -2.44
C HIS A 108 -17.80 1.04 -1.31
N ALA A 109 -16.48 1.20 -1.44
CA ALA A 109 -15.47 0.73 -0.50
C ALA A 109 -14.71 1.88 0.19
N HIS A 110 -15.20 3.13 0.10
CA HIS A 110 -14.53 4.31 0.71
C HIS A 110 -14.27 4.17 2.22
N TYR A 111 -15.04 3.33 2.93
CA TYR A 111 -14.80 2.99 4.35
C TYR A 111 -13.39 2.43 4.61
N ILE A 112 -12.71 1.90 3.58
CA ILE A 112 -11.32 1.43 3.67
C ILE A 112 -10.38 2.59 3.96
N CYS A 113 -10.61 3.77 3.37
CA CYS A 113 -9.82 4.97 3.65
C CYS A 113 -9.92 5.37 5.12
N GLU A 114 -11.13 5.36 5.67
CA GLU A 114 -11.39 5.70 7.08
C GLU A 114 -10.77 4.68 8.04
N LYS A 115 -10.96 3.36 7.76
CA LYS A 115 -10.36 2.29 8.57
C LYS A 115 -8.84 2.33 8.56
N TRP A 116 -8.24 2.68 7.44
CA TRP A 116 -6.78 2.83 7.37
C TRP A 116 -6.30 3.92 8.32
N MET A 117 -6.93 5.10 8.28
CA MET A 117 -6.59 6.21 9.19
C MET A 117 -6.82 5.84 10.65
N GLU A 118 -7.89 5.11 10.96
CA GLU A 118 -8.14 4.62 12.32
C GLU A 118 -7.02 3.70 12.82
N VAL A 119 -6.61 2.72 12.00
CA VAL A 119 -5.51 1.81 12.35
C VAL A 119 -4.20 2.58 12.52
N PHE A 120 -3.89 3.50 11.60
CA PHE A 120 -2.63 4.24 11.61
C PHE A 120 -2.55 5.24 12.78
N ASN A 121 -3.60 6.02 13.00
CA ASN A 121 -3.64 6.97 14.10
C ASN A 121 -3.75 6.28 15.45
N ASN A 122 -4.60 5.28 15.63
CA ASN A 122 -4.84 4.75 16.97
C ASN A 122 -3.83 3.67 17.39
N ARG A 123 -3.15 3.02 16.44
CA ARG A 123 -2.31 1.83 16.74
C ARG A 123 -0.88 1.91 16.22
N ILE A 124 -0.54 2.91 15.41
CA ILE A 124 0.81 3.00 14.80
C ILE A 124 1.59 4.22 15.34
N PHE A 125 0.98 5.41 15.38
CA PHE A 125 1.62 6.59 15.95
C PHE A 125 1.52 6.72 17.47
N PHE A 126 0.54 6.06 18.10
CA PHE A 126 0.22 6.22 19.52
C PHE A 126 0.48 4.98 20.37
N ASP A 127 0.98 3.89 19.79
CA ASP A 127 1.42 2.73 20.56
C ASP A 127 2.96 2.85 20.78
N PRO A 128 3.42 3.10 22.03
CA PRO A 128 4.83 3.32 22.37
C PRO A 128 5.79 2.21 21.94
#